data_AF-A0AAW0CGB8-F1
#
_entry.id   AF-A0AAW0CGB8-F1
#
_cell.length_a   1.000
_cell.length_b   1.000
_cell.length_c   1.000
_cell.angle_alpha   90.00
_cell.angle_beta   90.00
_cell.angle_gamma   90.00
#
_symmetry.space_group_name_H-M   'P 1'
#
loop_
_entity.id
_entity.type
_entity.pdbx_description
1 polymer ?
#
loop_
_entity_poly.entity_id
_entity_poly.type
_entity_poly.pdbx_seq_one_letter_code
_entity_poly.pdbx_strand_id
1 'polypeptide(L)'
;MDYIYAFRKVLQSVARHSKTGIWTLCGDGKERWLFPVILILAADYEEASVMTLIRGSGGNHPCPVCLIHRDEQSDLTIIADLRTAQGSKEAVETAQSSSAEAGENLLKGLGLRKVEVAHFSSHFFQAVSSKFQNAFWNVANSDPHHATSFERLHSNHSGIGGDHLIGQVKARLESRGFPRWRNLNHFQSVTNISFNDGSKHEDIAKMMVYASHDVLTDKAGFLLLQCLRSYLEVDLYVGLELHTAETIAAGRRHLQKFDRLMKRSLRLTDLTQEYQNTCVDTPFGEKNWNFPKMHLQQHAFDDIVRKGASRNFGAKIDESMHAATRAAYLRQTNFKNVTPQYIRDQLDGQEIFLDDYDPEQQAPSDTETVGNVVVGSRKTPTSFADLENDMKEDAAFTRFRLRFAEFLNNFLPAFGYGLPQGKRVALQPTQEIIPFQFLKVFFQSLETWIDDTDYLRCSPSFYNSERYDAALVKDH
;
A
#
# COMPACT_ATOMS: atom_id res chain seq x y z
N MET A 1 8.99 -19.90 -20.16
CA MET A 1 9.62 -21.14 -19.65
C MET A 1 10.90 -20.87 -18.86
N ASP A 2 11.56 -19.72 -19.03
CA ASP A 2 12.85 -19.43 -18.37
C ASP A 2 12.78 -19.15 -16.86
N TYR A 3 11.67 -18.64 -16.34
CA TYR A 3 11.54 -18.21 -14.95
C TYR A 3 11.73 -19.35 -13.92
N ILE A 4 10.97 -20.44 -14.05
CA ILE A 4 11.04 -21.59 -13.12
C ILE A 4 12.40 -22.28 -13.22
N TYR A 5 12.98 -22.34 -14.43
CA TYR A 5 14.32 -22.90 -14.62
C TYR A 5 15.40 -22.04 -13.96
N ALA A 6 15.33 -20.71 -14.10
CA ALA A 6 16.23 -19.78 -13.44
C ALA A 6 16.15 -19.91 -11.91
N PHE A 7 14.95 -19.90 -11.33
CA PHE A 7 14.77 -20.11 -9.89
C PHE A 7 15.31 -21.46 -9.43
N ARG A 8 15.13 -22.53 -10.21
CA ARG A 8 15.69 -23.85 -9.88
C ARG A 8 17.22 -23.81 -9.81
N LYS A 9 17.88 -23.05 -10.69
CA LYS A 9 19.34 -22.86 -10.64
C LYS A 9 19.77 -22.06 -9.42
N VAL A 10 19.09 -20.96 -9.13
CA VAL A 10 19.36 -20.12 -7.94
C VAL A 10 19.19 -20.92 -6.65
N LEU A 11 18.13 -21.71 -6.55
CA LEU A 11 17.81 -22.49 -5.35
C LEU A 11 18.62 -23.79 -5.22
N GLN A 12 19.46 -24.17 -6.18
CA GLN A 12 20.14 -25.46 -6.14
C GLN A 12 21.07 -25.62 -4.93
N SER A 13 21.83 -24.57 -4.59
CA SER A 13 22.70 -24.55 -3.41
C SER A 13 21.88 -24.55 -2.11
N VAL A 14 20.81 -23.76 -2.08
CA VAL A 14 19.89 -23.64 -0.93
C VAL A 14 19.19 -24.97 -0.65
N ALA A 15 18.67 -25.63 -1.70
CA ALA A 15 17.96 -26.89 -1.61
C ALA A 15 18.81 -28.01 -0.99
N ARG A 16 20.10 -28.07 -1.31
CA ARG A 16 21.03 -29.02 -0.67
C ARG A 16 21.09 -28.78 0.83
N HIS A 17 21.38 -27.55 1.24
CA HIS A 17 21.59 -27.19 2.63
C HIS A 17 20.29 -27.20 3.44
N SER A 18 19.13 -26.98 2.82
CA SER A 18 17.82 -27.10 3.48
C SER A 18 17.57 -28.50 4.05
N LYS A 19 18.25 -29.53 3.52
CA LYS A 19 18.13 -30.93 3.95
C LYS A 19 19.23 -31.35 4.93
N THR A 20 20.43 -30.82 4.77
CA THR A 20 21.62 -31.24 5.55
C THR A 20 22.00 -30.28 6.67
N GLY A 21 21.46 -29.07 6.65
CA GLY A 21 21.87 -27.95 7.50
C GLY A 21 23.27 -27.41 7.19
N ILE A 22 23.60 -26.29 7.82
CA ILE A 22 24.91 -25.61 7.80
C ILE A 22 25.22 -25.14 9.23
N TRP A 23 26.47 -25.30 9.68
CA TRP A 23 26.95 -24.64 10.89
C TRP A 23 27.26 -23.17 10.59
N THR A 24 26.60 -22.26 11.32
CA THR A 24 26.71 -20.83 11.12
C THR A 24 27.07 -20.15 12.43
N LEU A 25 28.16 -19.38 12.44
CA LEU A 25 28.48 -18.46 13.53
C LEU A 25 27.50 -17.29 13.51
N CYS A 26 26.65 -17.19 14.53
CA CYS A 26 25.66 -16.12 14.63
C CYS A 26 26.25 -14.84 15.25
N GLY A 27 25.50 -13.73 15.16
CA GLY A 27 25.92 -12.42 15.67
C GLY A 27 26.16 -12.34 17.19
N ASP A 28 25.68 -13.33 17.96
CA ASP A 28 25.97 -13.47 19.39
C ASP A 28 27.23 -14.31 19.68
N GLY A 29 28.01 -14.65 18.66
CA GLY A 29 29.25 -15.44 18.77
C GLY A 29 29.04 -16.94 18.95
N LYS A 30 27.81 -17.45 18.87
CA LYS A 30 27.52 -18.89 19.00
C LYS A 30 27.32 -19.54 17.64
N GLU A 31 27.92 -20.70 17.46
CA GLU A 31 27.63 -21.55 16.30
C GLU A 31 26.29 -22.27 16.46
N ARG A 32 25.48 -22.23 15.42
CA ARG A 32 24.20 -22.94 15.35
C ARG A 32 24.12 -23.76 14.07
N TRP A 33 23.53 -24.95 14.17
CA TRP A 33 23.21 -25.78 13.02
C TRP A 33 21.87 -25.34 12.43
N LEU A 34 21.91 -24.59 11.33
CA LEU A 34 20.77 -23.93 10.72
C LEU A 34 20.37 -24.59 9.41
N PHE A 35 19.06 -24.59 9.14
CA PHE A 35 18.47 -25.13 7.92
C PHE A 35 17.84 -23.97 7.14
N PRO A 36 18.35 -23.63 5.94
CA PRO A 36 17.76 -22.58 5.15
C PRO A 36 16.37 -22.98 4.66
N VAL A 37 15.43 -22.04 4.73
CA VAL A 37 14.04 -22.17 4.31
C VAL A 37 13.62 -20.90 3.56
N ILE A 38 12.60 -21.01 2.72
CA ILE A 38 11.98 -19.86 2.06
C ILE A 38 10.73 -19.48 2.86
N LEU A 39 10.83 -18.36 3.59
CA LEU A 39 9.73 -17.86 4.43
C LEU A 39 8.83 -16.86 3.72
N ILE A 40 9.38 -16.11 2.77
CA ILE A 40 8.71 -14.99 2.10
C ILE A 40 8.98 -15.10 0.60
N LEU A 41 7.90 -15.06 -0.18
CA LEU A 41 7.90 -14.77 -1.60
C LEU A 41 7.09 -13.49 -1.80
N ALA A 42 7.78 -12.41 -2.12
CA ALA A 42 7.20 -11.12 -2.51
C ALA A 42 7.18 -11.07 -4.03
N ALA A 43 5.99 -11.00 -4.62
CA ALA A 43 5.81 -11.04 -6.06
C ALA A 43 4.43 -10.44 -6.40
N ASP A 44 4.28 -9.93 -7.63
CA ASP A 44 2.94 -9.60 -8.12
C ASP A 44 2.08 -10.88 -8.27
N TYR A 45 0.80 -10.73 -8.62
CA TYR A 45 -0.11 -11.87 -8.68
C TYR A 45 0.27 -12.88 -9.77
N GLU A 46 0.71 -12.39 -10.93
CA GLU A 46 1.09 -13.18 -12.08
C GLU A 46 2.34 -14.02 -11.78
N GLU A 47 3.34 -13.42 -11.14
CA GLU A 47 4.54 -14.07 -10.66
C GLU A 47 4.26 -15.03 -9.50
N ALA A 48 3.44 -14.63 -8.52
CA ALA A 48 3.00 -15.51 -7.44
C ALA A 48 2.29 -16.75 -8.00
N SER A 49 1.44 -16.57 -9.02
CA SER A 49 0.79 -17.67 -9.73
C SER A 49 1.82 -18.59 -10.40
N VAL A 50 2.92 -18.03 -10.90
CA VAL A 50 4.02 -18.83 -11.44
C VAL A 50 4.76 -19.61 -10.36
N MET A 51 5.07 -18.96 -9.25
CA MET A 51 5.77 -19.54 -8.12
C MET A 51 4.97 -20.66 -7.43
N THR A 52 3.64 -20.62 -7.51
CA THR A 52 2.72 -21.56 -6.83
C THR A 52 1.99 -22.51 -7.78
N LEU A 53 2.32 -22.50 -9.08
CA LEU A 53 1.67 -23.29 -10.13
C LEU A 53 0.17 -23.01 -10.32
N ILE A 54 -0.29 -21.79 -10.06
CA ILE A 54 -1.69 -21.42 -10.26
C ILE A 54 -1.92 -21.06 -11.73
N ARG A 55 -3.10 -21.42 -12.25
CA ARG A 55 -3.53 -21.13 -13.63
C ARG A 55 -3.71 -19.64 -13.93
N GLY A 56 -3.61 -18.77 -12.93
CA GLY A 56 -3.93 -17.35 -13.03
C GLY A 56 -5.42 -17.09 -12.86
N SER A 57 -5.85 -15.86 -13.16
CA SER A 57 -7.18 -15.31 -12.84
C SER A 57 -8.35 -16.09 -13.46
N GLY A 58 -8.14 -16.77 -14.58
CA GLY A 58 -9.16 -17.60 -15.24
C GLY A 58 -9.32 -19.02 -14.66
N GLY A 59 -8.51 -19.43 -13.68
CA GLY A 59 -8.61 -20.74 -13.04
C GLY A 59 -9.82 -20.86 -12.11
N ASN A 60 -10.30 -22.08 -11.85
CA ASN A 60 -11.43 -22.32 -10.92
C ASN A 60 -11.11 -21.89 -9.48
N HIS A 61 -9.84 -21.98 -9.08
CA HIS A 61 -9.35 -21.57 -7.77
C HIS A 61 -8.10 -20.68 -7.96
N PRO A 62 -8.28 -19.39 -8.21
CA PRO A 62 -7.19 -18.52 -8.68
C PRO A 62 -6.30 -17.98 -7.54
N CYS A 63 -6.66 -18.18 -6.26
CA CYS A 63 -5.82 -17.74 -5.15
C CYS A 63 -4.57 -18.64 -5.01
N PRO A 64 -3.36 -18.05 -4.88
CA PRO A 64 -2.14 -18.80 -4.61
C PRO A 64 -2.03 -19.33 -3.17
N VAL A 65 -2.85 -18.83 -2.24
CA VAL A 65 -2.80 -19.19 -0.82
C VAL A 65 -3.87 -20.22 -0.43
N CYS A 66 -5.07 -20.14 -1.01
CA CYS A 66 -6.22 -20.97 -0.63
C CYS A 66 -7.01 -21.50 -1.84
N LEU A 67 -8.00 -22.34 -1.56
CA LEU A 67 -8.89 -22.97 -2.53
C LEU A 67 -10.21 -22.20 -2.73
N ILE A 68 -10.23 -20.86 -2.60
CA ILE A 68 -11.44 -20.07 -2.90
C ILE A 68 -11.88 -20.30 -4.35
N HIS A 69 -13.19 -20.46 -4.60
CA HIS A 69 -13.68 -20.58 -5.96
C HIS A 69 -13.67 -19.22 -6.67
N ARG A 70 -13.46 -19.21 -7.98
CA ARG A 70 -13.36 -17.98 -8.80
C ARG A 70 -14.59 -17.09 -8.67
N ASP A 71 -15.76 -17.67 -8.40
CA ASP A 71 -17.03 -16.96 -8.30
C ASP A 71 -17.33 -16.42 -6.88
N GLU A 72 -16.44 -16.69 -5.93
CA GLU A 72 -16.59 -16.36 -4.50
C GLU A 72 -15.55 -15.34 -4.00
N GLN A 73 -14.64 -14.89 -4.87
CA GLN A 73 -13.48 -14.06 -4.51
C GLN A 73 -13.82 -12.71 -3.87
N SER A 74 -15.00 -12.15 -4.14
CA SER A 74 -15.47 -10.88 -3.58
C SER A 74 -16.06 -11.01 -2.18
N ASP A 75 -16.40 -12.22 -1.74
CA ASP A 75 -16.91 -12.46 -0.39
C ASP A 75 -15.74 -12.79 0.55
N LEU A 76 -15.27 -11.79 1.28
CA LEU A 76 -14.14 -11.94 2.19
C LEU A 76 -14.51 -12.65 3.50
N THR A 77 -15.77 -13.06 3.66
CA THR A 77 -16.23 -13.86 4.81
C THR A 77 -16.11 -15.37 4.56
N ILE A 78 -15.94 -15.78 3.30
CA ILE A 78 -15.73 -17.20 2.96
C ILE A 78 -14.29 -17.57 3.28
N ILE A 79 -14.12 -18.46 4.25
CA ILE A 79 -12.81 -19.02 4.59
C ILE A 79 -12.64 -20.33 3.82
N ALA A 80 -11.80 -20.30 2.78
CA ALA A 80 -11.47 -21.48 2.00
C ALA A 80 -10.26 -22.23 2.59
N ASP A 81 -10.17 -23.53 2.31
CA ASP A 81 -9.05 -24.36 2.73
C ASP A 81 -7.72 -23.84 2.15
N LEU A 82 -6.69 -23.82 2.99
CA LEU A 82 -5.35 -23.39 2.58
C LEU A 82 -4.71 -24.44 1.67
N ARG A 83 -3.97 -23.95 0.66
CA ARG A 83 -3.12 -24.80 -0.18
C ARG A 83 -1.87 -25.20 0.59
N THR A 84 -1.34 -26.36 0.27
CA THR A 84 -0.05 -26.81 0.79
C THR A 84 0.84 -27.28 -0.36
N ALA A 85 2.16 -27.14 -0.19
CA ALA A 85 3.14 -27.67 -1.12
C ALA A 85 2.94 -29.17 -1.36
N GLN A 86 2.67 -29.91 -0.28
CA GLN A 86 2.45 -31.34 -0.31
C GLN A 86 1.22 -31.69 -1.15
N GLY A 87 0.07 -31.06 -0.87
CA GLY A 87 -1.17 -31.32 -1.62
C GLY A 87 -1.05 -30.95 -3.10
N SER A 88 -0.42 -29.82 -3.42
CA SER A 88 -0.16 -29.41 -4.80
C SER A 88 0.79 -30.37 -5.52
N LYS A 89 1.81 -30.88 -4.82
CA LYS A 89 2.75 -31.87 -5.36
C LYS A 89 2.08 -33.20 -5.65
N GLU A 90 1.32 -33.73 -4.69
CA GLU A 90 0.56 -34.98 -4.84
C GLU A 90 -0.46 -34.90 -5.99
N ALA A 91 -1.17 -33.77 -6.12
CA ALA A 91 -2.10 -33.54 -7.22
C ALA A 91 -1.40 -33.55 -8.59
N VAL A 92 -0.22 -32.92 -8.69
CA VAL A 92 0.57 -32.91 -9.92
C VAL A 92 1.12 -34.29 -10.25
N GLU A 93 1.63 -35.03 -9.26
CA GLU A 93 2.11 -36.41 -9.45
C GLU A 93 0.98 -37.36 -9.87
N THR A 94 -0.20 -37.24 -9.24
CA THR A 94 -1.41 -38.00 -9.61
C THR A 94 -1.88 -37.68 -11.02
N ALA A 95 -1.86 -36.40 -11.40
CA ALA A 95 -2.22 -35.98 -12.75
C ALA A 95 -1.24 -36.53 -13.80
N GLN A 96 0.03 -36.76 -13.45
CA GLN A 96 1.03 -37.35 -14.34
C GLN A 96 0.87 -38.86 -14.51
N SER A 97 0.41 -39.56 -13.47
CA SER A 97 0.13 -41.00 -13.54
C SER A 97 -1.24 -41.32 -14.15
N SER A 98 -2.06 -40.30 -14.40
CA SER A 98 -3.40 -40.43 -14.96
C SER A 98 -3.43 -40.23 -16.48
N SER A 99 -4.58 -40.50 -17.11
CA SER A 99 -4.79 -40.13 -18.52
C SER A 99 -4.69 -38.60 -18.69
N ALA A 100 -4.36 -38.15 -19.90
CA ALA A 100 -4.19 -36.72 -20.18
C ALA A 100 -5.43 -35.89 -19.80
N GLU A 101 -6.62 -36.42 -20.11
CA GLU A 101 -7.92 -35.82 -19.77
C GLU A 101 -8.19 -35.83 -18.26
N ALA A 102 -8.04 -36.97 -17.60
CA ALA A 102 -8.29 -37.08 -16.16
C ALA A 102 -7.33 -36.20 -15.35
N GLY A 103 -6.04 -36.21 -15.71
CA GLY A 103 -5.03 -35.36 -15.06
C GLY A 103 -5.28 -33.87 -15.32
N GLU A 104 -5.74 -33.48 -16.51
CA GLU A 104 -6.11 -32.10 -16.78
C GLU A 104 -7.35 -31.67 -15.99
N ASN A 105 -8.37 -32.52 -15.89
CA ASN A 105 -9.57 -32.26 -15.11
C ASN A 105 -9.25 -32.11 -13.61
N LEU A 106 -8.39 -32.97 -13.05
CA LEU A 106 -7.92 -32.86 -11.66
C LEU A 106 -7.25 -31.50 -11.41
N LEU A 107 -6.29 -31.11 -12.27
CA LEU A 107 -5.56 -29.87 -12.08
C LEU A 107 -6.43 -28.63 -12.32
N LYS A 108 -7.36 -28.66 -13.28
CA LYS A 108 -8.39 -27.62 -13.45
C LYS A 108 -9.23 -27.48 -12.19
N GLY A 109 -9.70 -28.60 -11.65
CA GLY A 109 -10.48 -28.67 -10.42
C GLY A 109 -9.78 -28.04 -9.21
N LEU A 110 -8.45 -28.07 -9.16
CA LEU A 110 -7.66 -27.45 -8.09
C LEU A 110 -7.07 -26.08 -8.46
N GLY A 111 -7.34 -25.56 -9.66
CA GLY A 111 -6.73 -24.32 -10.16
C GLY A 111 -5.22 -24.41 -10.44
N LEU A 112 -4.65 -25.61 -10.47
CA LEU A 112 -3.22 -25.87 -10.69
C LEU A 112 -2.90 -26.03 -12.18
N ARG A 113 -1.69 -25.64 -12.60
CA ARG A 113 -1.21 -25.79 -13.98
C ARG A 113 -0.06 -26.80 -14.06
N LYS A 114 0.06 -27.44 -15.23
CA LYS A 114 1.23 -28.24 -15.59
C LYS A 114 2.38 -27.29 -15.96
N VAL A 115 3.61 -27.59 -15.53
CA VAL A 115 4.84 -26.91 -15.99
C VAL A 115 5.74 -27.87 -16.75
N GLU A 116 5.65 -27.84 -18.08
CA GLU A 116 6.58 -28.57 -18.93
C GLU A 116 7.98 -27.97 -18.76
N VAL A 117 8.87 -28.70 -18.09
CA VAL A 117 10.30 -28.41 -18.18
C VAL A 117 10.75 -29.00 -19.52
N ALA A 118 10.79 -28.19 -20.56
CA ALA A 118 11.37 -28.61 -21.83
C ALA A 118 12.79 -29.12 -21.56
N HIS A 119 13.06 -30.36 -21.96
CA HIS A 119 14.39 -30.95 -21.95
C HIS A 119 15.29 -30.09 -22.83
N PHE A 120 16.10 -29.21 -22.24
CA PHE A 120 17.31 -28.74 -22.91
C PHE A 120 18.31 -29.89 -22.84
N SER A 121 18.18 -30.84 -23.78
CA SER A 121 19.13 -31.93 -23.98
C SER A 121 20.41 -31.38 -24.58
N SER A 122 21.23 -30.68 -23.79
CA SER A 122 22.67 -30.73 -24.03
C SER A 122 23.12 -32.14 -23.66
N HIS A 123 23.81 -32.82 -24.56
CA HIS A 123 24.28 -34.22 -24.45
C HIS A 123 25.24 -34.50 -23.27
N PHE A 124 25.31 -33.64 -22.26
CA PHE A 124 26.28 -33.69 -21.18
C PHE A 124 25.70 -34.01 -19.79
N PHE A 125 24.37 -33.99 -19.62
CA PHE A 125 23.74 -34.37 -18.34
C PHE A 125 22.84 -35.58 -18.52
N GLN A 126 23.39 -36.73 -18.15
CA GLN A 126 22.73 -38.02 -18.09
C GLN A 126 21.59 -37.98 -17.05
N ALA A 127 20.38 -38.32 -17.50
CA ALA A 127 19.24 -38.80 -16.72
C ALA A 127 19.00 -38.16 -15.33
N VAL A 128 18.50 -36.91 -15.29
CA VAL A 128 17.62 -36.50 -14.19
C VAL A 128 16.19 -36.57 -14.70
N SER A 129 15.56 -37.72 -14.48
CA SER A 129 14.11 -37.88 -14.55
C SER A 129 13.46 -36.95 -13.52
N SER A 130 13.16 -35.71 -13.87
CA SER A 130 12.22 -34.88 -13.12
C SER A 130 11.30 -34.16 -14.09
N LYS A 131 10.34 -34.91 -14.60
CA LYS A 131 9.10 -34.41 -15.18
C LYS A 131 8.44 -33.47 -14.16
N PHE A 132 8.25 -32.20 -14.54
CA PHE A 132 7.44 -31.15 -13.88
C PHE A 132 7.65 -31.01 -12.36
N GLN A 133 8.57 -30.15 -11.93
CA GLN A 133 8.68 -29.79 -10.51
C GLN A 133 8.74 -28.28 -10.35
N ASN A 134 7.83 -27.75 -9.55
CA ASN A 134 7.95 -26.41 -9.01
C ASN A 134 9.35 -26.28 -8.37
N ALA A 135 10.09 -25.21 -8.71
CA ALA A 135 11.45 -25.00 -8.21
C ALA A 135 11.50 -24.99 -6.66
N PHE A 136 10.46 -24.44 -6.02
CA PHE A 136 10.36 -24.25 -4.58
C PHE A 136 10.17 -25.57 -3.81
N TRP A 137 9.57 -26.60 -4.42
CA TRP A 137 9.40 -27.92 -3.78
C TRP A 137 10.73 -28.64 -3.49
N ASN A 138 11.85 -28.17 -4.04
CA ASN A 138 13.16 -28.76 -3.79
C ASN A 138 13.79 -28.30 -2.47
N VAL A 139 13.30 -27.19 -1.90
CA VAL A 139 13.78 -26.65 -0.63
C VAL A 139 12.95 -27.25 0.49
N ALA A 140 13.61 -27.98 1.40
CA ALA A 140 12.93 -28.60 2.53
C ALA A 140 12.31 -27.54 3.45
N ASN A 141 11.24 -27.92 4.14
CA ASN A 141 10.52 -27.07 5.09
C ASN A 141 10.05 -25.73 4.51
N SER A 142 9.91 -25.65 3.17
CA SER A 142 9.44 -24.47 2.45
C SER A 142 8.14 -24.82 1.72
N ASP A 143 7.13 -23.98 1.87
CA ASP A 143 5.86 -24.13 1.19
C ASP A 143 5.60 -22.86 0.37
N PRO A 144 5.59 -22.92 -0.98
CA PRO A 144 5.41 -21.72 -1.79
C PRO A 144 4.03 -21.08 -1.59
N HIS A 145 2.98 -21.85 -1.27
CA HIS A 145 1.65 -21.29 -0.98
C HIS A 145 1.65 -20.52 0.34
N HIS A 146 2.42 -20.99 1.31
CA HIS A 146 2.59 -20.32 2.60
C HIS A 146 3.52 -19.11 2.49
N ALA A 147 4.59 -19.22 1.70
CA ALA A 147 5.61 -18.19 1.54
C ALA A 147 5.13 -17.02 0.67
N THR A 148 4.28 -17.25 -0.34
CA THR A 148 3.64 -16.19 -1.13
C THR A 148 2.93 -15.22 -0.21
N SER A 149 3.23 -13.93 -0.39
CA SER A 149 2.79 -12.86 0.50
C SER A 149 1.80 -11.93 -0.20
N PHE A 150 0.94 -11.32 0.60
CA PHE A 150 0.12 -10.19 0.18
C PHE A 150 1.02 -9.02 -0.24
N GLU A 151 1.18 -8.82 -1.54
CA GLU A 151 1.97 -7.72 -2.08
C GLU A 151 1.08 -6.47 -2.22
N ARG A 152 1.35 -5.47 -1.38
CA ARG A 152 0.52 -4.27 -1.21
C ARG A 152 0.49 -3.39 -2.45
N LEU A 153 1.60 -3.20 -3.16
CA LEU A 153 1.68 -2.27 -4.29
C LEU A 153 0.75 -2.68 -5.44
N HIS A 154 0.86 -3.92 -5.89
CA HIS A 154 0.13 -4.46 -7.03
C HIS A 154 -1.28 -4.91 -6.67
N SER A 155 -1.52 -5.35 -5.42
CA SER A 155 -2.86 -5.74 -4.96
C SER A 155 -3.72 -4.54 -4.61
N ASN A 156 -3.19 -3.58 -3.84
CA ASN A 156 -3.91 -2.37 -3.45
C ASN A 156 -3.70 -1.25 -4.45
N HIS A 157 -2.52 -0.65 -4.47
CA HIS A 157 -2.32 0.65 -5.11
C HIS A 157 -2.58 0.62 -6.60
N SER A 158 -1.99 -0.34 -7.32
CA SER A 158 -2.28 -0.56 -8.74
C SER A 158 -3.58 -1.34 -8.94
N GLY A 159 -3.88 -2.33 -8.11
CA GLY A 159 -5.05 -3.21 -8.25
C GLY A 159 -6.36 -2.56 -7.82
N ILE A 160 -6.77 -2.77 -6.56
CA ILE A 160 -8.08 -2.30 -6.06
C ILE A 160 -8.22 -0.78 -6.17
N GLY A 161 -7.17 -0.02 -5.83
CA GLY A 161 -7.13 1.43 -5.93
C GLY A 161 -7.14 1.87 -7.39
N GLY A 162 -6.03 1.67 -8.09
CA GLY A 162 -5.78 2.10 -9.47
C GLY A 162 -6.80 1.60 -10.48
N ASP A 163 -6.78 0.29 -10.76
CA ASP A 163 -7.54 -0.34 -11.84
C ASP A 163 -9.06 -0.37 -11.58
N HIS A 164 -9.50 -0.11 -10.34
CA HIS A 164 -10.90 -0.32 -9.95
C HIS A 164 -11.56 0.88 -9.29
N LEU A 165 -11.23 1.22 -8.04
CA LEU A 165 -11.96 2.26 -7.29
C LEU A 165 -11.70 3.67 -7.86
N ILE A 166 -10.45 4.00 -8.17
CA ILE A 166 -10.08 5.30 -8.75
C ILE A 166 -10.77 5.49 -10.11
N GLY A 167 -10.81 4.45 -10.96
CA GLY A 167 -11.51 4.51 -12.24
C GLY A 167 -12.99 4.89 -12.12
N GLN A 168 -13.69 4.33 -11.12
CA GLN A 168 -15.10 4.61 -10.86
C GLN A 168 -15.33 6.05 -10.37
N VAL A 169 -14.39 6.60 -9.58
CA VAL A 169 -14.47 8.00 -9.15
C VAL A 169 -14.11 8.95 -10.29
N LYS A 170 -13.05 8.66 -11.06
CA LYS A 170 -12.62 9.44 -12.23
C LYS A 170 -13.74 9.60 -13.26
N ALA A 171 -14.52 8.54 -13.52
CA ALA A 171 -15.65 8.58 -14.45
C ALA A 171 -16.74 9.61 -14.08
N ARG A 172 -16.72 10.09 -12.83
CA ARG A 172 -17.72 11.00 -12.27
C ARG A 172 -17.12 12.34 -11.84
N LEU A 173 -15.83 12.54 -12.09
CA LEU A 173 -15.12 13.77 -11.75
C LEU A 173 -14.91 14.63 -13.00
N GLU A 174 -15.26 15.91 -12.87
CA GLU A 174 -14.83 16.94 -13.80
C GLU A 174 -13.36 17.33 -13.51
N SER A 175 -12.70 17.98 -14.49
CA SER A 175 -11.33 18.44 -14.32
C SER A 175 -11.23 19.48 -13.21
N ARG A 176 -10.52 19.17 -12.13
CA ARG A 176 -10.30 20.09 -11.01
C ARG A 176 -8.95 19.88 -10.33
N GLY A 177 -8.54 20.89 -9.56
CA GLY A 177 -7.33 20.85 -8.76
C GLY A 177 -7.44 19.87 -7.59
N PHE A 178 -6.32 19.20 -7.27
CA PHE A 178 -6.20 18.32 -6.11
C PHE A 178 -5.48 19.05 -4.97
N PRO A 179 -5.84 18.76 -3.71
CA PRO A 179 -5.14 19.36 -2.57
C PRO A 179 -3.66 19.01 -2.63
N ARG A 180 -2.78 19.98 -2.38
CA ARG A 180 -1.35 19.73 -2.29
C ARG A 180 -1.01 19.40 -0.85
N TRP A 181 -0.50 18.19 -0.61
CA TRP A 181 0.03 17.81 0.68
C TRP A 181 1.52 17.57 0.61
N ARG A 182 2.21 17.76 1.74
CA ARG A 182 3.62 17.40 1.85
C ARG A 182 3.76 15.88 1.71
N ASN A 183 4.86 15.43 1.09
CA ASN A 183 5.18 14.01 0.89
C ASN A 183 4.16 13.24 0.03
N LEU A 184 3.25 13.94 -0.67
CA LEU A 184 2.41 13.37 -1.72
C LEU A 184 2.79 13.98 -3.06
N ASN A 185 2.62 13.20 -4.13
CA ASN A 185 2.74 13.70 -5.50
C ASN A 185 1.70 14.81 -5.78
N HIS A 186 2.11 15.87 -6.48
CA HIS A 186 1.22 17.00 -6.81
C HIS A 186 0.68 16.86 -8.23
N PHE A 187 -0.64 16.75 -8.36
CA PHE A 187 -1.32 16.58 -9.65
C PHE A 187 -2.08 17.84 -10.04
N GLN A 188 -1.88 18.31 -11.29
CA GLN A 188 -2.67 19.40 -11.84
C GLN A 188 -4.10 18.96 -12.20
N SER A 189 -4.25 17.71 -12.66
CA SER A 189 -5.52 17.02 -12.90
C SER A 189 -5.27 15.51 -12.89
N VAL A 190 -6.26 14.72 -12.46
CA VAL A 190 -6.17 13.24 -12.46
C VAL A 190 -7.06 12.58 -13.51
N THR A 191 -7.97 13.33 -14.14
CA THR A 191 -8.99 12.77 -15.05
C THR A 191 -8.38 12.29 -16.37
N ASN A 192 -7.34 12.96 -16.86
CA ASN A 192 -6.75 12.70 -18.19
C ASN A 192 -5.42 11.92 -18.16
N ILE A 193 -5.01 11.40 -17.00
CA ILE A 193 -3.72 10.73 -16.87
C ILE A 193 -3.91 9.22 -16.68
N SER A 194 -3.38 8.44 -17.61
CA SER A 194 -3.09 7.02 -17.42
C SER A 194 -1.78 6.90 -16.67
N PHE A 195 -1.86 6.69 -15.35
CA PHE A 195 -0.67 6.39 -14.56
C PHE A 195 -0.40 4.88 -14.63
N ASN A 196 0.86 4.50 -14.81
CA ASN A 196 1.31 3.11 -14.68
C ASN A 196 2.23 2.96 -13.46
N ASP A 197 1.96 3.72 -12.40
CA ASP A 197 2.80 3.84 -11.21
C ASP A 197 1.93 3.68 -9.98
N GLY A 198 2.12 2.57 -9.26
CA GLY A 198 1.34 2.24 -8.07
C GLY A 198 1.51 3.27 -6.96
N SER A 199 2.70 3.86 -6.77
CA SER A 199 2.91 4.88 -5.74
C SER A 199 2.10 6.14 -6.02
N LYS A 200 1.97 6.53 -7.29
CA LYS A 200 1.08 7.65 -7.67
C LYS A 200 -0.40 7.31 -7.46
N HIS A 201 -0.81 6.07 -7.73
CA HIS A 201 -2.19 5.65 -7.44
C HIS A 201 -2.51 5.69 -5.94
N GLU A 202 -1.56 5.34 -5.07
CA GLU A 202 -1.73 5.48 -3.62
C GLU A 202 -2.02 6.95 -3.23
N ASP A 203 -1.20 7.88 -3.71
CA ASP A 203 -1.36 9.31 -3.39
C ASP A 203 -2.66 9.88 -3.96
N ILE A 204 -3.01 9.50 -5.19
CA ILE A 204 -4.30 9.88 -5.80
C ILE A 204 -5.46 9.38 -4.94
N ALA A 205 -5.44 8.10 -4.53
CA ALA A 205 -6.52 7.54 -3.71
C ALA A 205 -6.70 8.33 -2.41
N LYS A 206 -5.60 8.65 -1.70
CA LYS A 206 -5.61 9.45 -0.45
C LYS A 206 -6.28 10.80 -0.63
N MET A 207 -5.96 11.51 -1.72
CA MET A 207 -6.52 12.84 -2.00
C MET A 207 -7.95 12.78 -2.56
N MET A 208 -8.29 11.70 -3.26
CA MET A 208 -9.54 11.60 -4.04
C MET A 208 -10.78 11.62 -3.16
N VAL A 209 -10.75 11.08 -1.94
CA VAL A 209 -11.87 11.19 -0.99
C VAL A 209 -12.22 12.66 -0.70
N TYR A 210 -11.21 13.50 -0.53
CA TYR A 210 -11.39 14.94 -0.27
C TYR A 210 -11.74 15.72 -1.53
N ALA A 211 -11.12 15.39 -2.66
CA ALA A 211 -11.34 16.11 -3.91
C ALA A 211 -12.72 15.83 -4.57
N SER A 212 -13.47 14.83 -4.10
CA SER A 212 -14.70 14.37 -4.75
C SER A 212 -15.97 14.39 -3.88
N HIS A 213 -15.88 14.78 -2.60
CA HIS A 213 -17.00 14.68 -1.67
C HIS A 213 -18.19 15.60 -1.99
N ASP A 214 -17.92 16.74 -2.61
CA ASP A 214 -18.90 17.76 -3.03
C ASP A 214 -19.54 17.44 -4.39
N VAL A 215 -18.93 16.55 -5.17
CA VAL A 215 -19.43 16.12 -6.49
C VAL A 215 -20.22 14.82 -6.39
N LEU A 216 -19.73 13.85 -5.61
CA LEU A 216 -20.35 12.53 -5.44
C LEU A 216 -21.46 12.57 -4.37
N THR A 217 -22.51 13.34 -4.63
CA THR A 217 -23.58 13.64 -3.66
C THR A 217 -24.79 12.71 -3.73
N ASP A 218 -24.93 11.93 -4.81
CA ASP A 218 -25.99 10.94 -4.94
C ASP A 218 -25.70 9.68 -4.09
N LYS A 219 -26.70 8.81 -3.93
CA LYS A 219 -26.56 7.59 -3.12
C LYS A 219 -25.43 6.67 -3.58
N ALA A 220 -25.23 6.51 -4.89
CA ALA A 220 -24.17 5.66 -5.41
C ALA A 220 -22.81 6.33 -5.27
N GLY A 221 -22.72 7.65 -5.46
CA GLY A 221 -21.51 8.43 -5.24
C GLY A 221 -21.05 8.40 -3.79
N PHE A 222 -21.97 8.59 -2.85
CA PHE A 222 -21.67 8.50 -1.43
C PHE A 222 -21.20 7.10 -1.03
N LEU A 223 -21.82 6.03 -1.56
CA LEU A 223 -21.36 4.68 -1.28
C LEU A 223 -19.97 4.41 -1.88
N LEU A 224 -19.69 4.89 -3.10
CA LEU A 224 -18.37 4.79 -3.72
C LEU A 224 -17.31 5.48 -2.85
N LEU A 225 -17.59 6.68 -2.33
CA LEU A 225 -16.73 7.37 -1.36
C LEU A 225 -16.52 6.55 -0.08
N GLN A 226 -17.57 5.91 0.45
CA GLN A 226 -17.46 5.03 1.61
C GLN A 226 -16.57 3.82 1.33
N CYS A 227 -16.70 3.19 0.15
CA CYS A 227 -15.86 2.08 -0.28
C CYS A 227 -14.39 2.53 -0.43
N LEU A 228 -14.13 3.66 -1.11
CA LEU A 228 -12.78 4.21 -1.28
C LEU A 228 -12.15 4.54 0.07
N ARG A 229 -12.87 5.21 0.97
CA ARG A 229 -12.39 5.50 2.32
C ARG A 229 -12.11 4.22 3.10
N SER A 230 -13.00 3.23 3.05
CA SER A 230 -12.80 1.98 3.78
C SER A 230 -11.63 1.16 3.23
N TYR A 231 -11.39 1.21 1.92
CA TYR A 231 -10.19 0.66 1.29
C TYR A 231 -8.92 1.35 1.82
N LEU A 232 -8.89 2.69 1.86
CA LEU A 232 -7.76 3.44 2.40
C LEU A 232 -7.51 3.15 3.89
N GLU A 233 -8.57 2.95 4.68
CA GLU A 233 -8.44 2.54 6.08
C GLU A 233 -7.76 1.16 6.18
N VAL A 234 -8.16 0.19 5.36
CA VAL A 234 -7.51 -1.14 5.32
C VAL A 234 -6.05 -1.02 4.88
N ASP A 235 -5.79 -0.29 3.79
CA ASP A 235 -4.44 -0.10 3.25
C ASP A 235 -3.51 0.60 4.24
N LEU A 236 -4.04 1.55 5.02
CA LEU A 236 -3.31 2.22 6.09
C LEU A 236 -2.91 1.24 7.19
N TYR A 237 -3.83 0.40 7.66
CA TYR A 237 -3.50 -0.62 8.67
C TYR A 237 -2.50 -1.64 8.14
N VAL A 238 -2.63 -2.09 6.89
CA VAL A 238 -1.66 -3.01 6.28
C VAL A 238 -0.28 -2.37 6.11
N GLY A 239 -0.26 -1.05 5.90
CA GLY A 239 0.96 -0.26 5.69
C GLY A 239 1.75 0.07 6.94
N LEU A 240 1.24 -0.21 8.15
CA LEU A 240 1.93 0.14 9.40
C LEU A 240 3.29 -0.56 9.49
N GLU A 241 4.31 0.19 9.90
CA GLU A 241 5.66 -0.38 10.07
C GLU A 241 5.80 -1.21 11.34
N LEU A 242 4.91 -0.98 12.31
CA LEU A 242 4.87 -1.69 13.56
C LEU A 242 3.43 -2.14 13.85
N HIS A 243 3.30 -3.42 14.17
CA HIS A 243 2.03 -4.05 14.46
C HIS A 243 1.97 -4.55 15.90
N THR A 244 0.85 -4.27 16.55
CA THR A 244 0.46 -4.89 17.82
C THR A 244 -0.76 -5.78 17.60
N ALA A 245 -1.13 -6.56 18.61
CA ALA A 245 -2.37 -7.34 18.55
C ALA A 245 -3.60 -6.45 18.32
N GLU A 246 -3.60 -5.25 18.90
CA GLU A 246 -4.67 -4.26 18.77
C GLU A 246 -4.76 -3.69 17.35
N THR A 247 -3.63 -3.32 16.73
CA THR A 247 -3.64 -2.77 15.36
C THR A 247 -4.01 -3.84 14.32
N ILE A 248 -3.56 -5.08 14.51
CA ILE A 248 -3.98 -6.22 13.68
C ILE A 248 -5.49 -6.47 13.82
N ALA A 249 -6.01 -6.50 15.05
CA ALA A 249 -7.44 -6.67 15.28
C ALA A 249 -8.27 -5.52 14.70
N ALA A 250 -7.78 -4.28 14.79
CA ALA A 250 -8.41 -3.12 14.16
C ALA A 250 -8.42 -3.24 12.64
N GLY A 251 -7.28 -3.57 12.02
CA GLY A 251 -7.17 -3.79 10.59
C GLY A 251 -8.15 -4.85 10.07
N ARG A 252 -8.28 -5.99 10.77
CA ARG A 252 -9.28 -7.03 10.43
C ARG A 252 -10.72 -6.51 10.53
N ARG A 253 -11.05 -5.68 11.52
CA ARG A 253 -12.38 -5.04 11.61
C ARG A 253 -12.63 -4.07 10.45
N HIS A 254 -11.62 -3.30 10.04
CA HIS A 254 -11.73 -2.44 8.87
C HIS A 254 -11.89 -3.24 7.58
N LEU A 255 -11.25 -4.41 7.47
CA LEU A 255 -11.44 -5.33 6.33
C LEU A 255 -12.88 -5.87 6.27
N GLN A 256 -13.46 -6.25 7.41
CA GLN A 256 -14.88 -6.65 7.49
C GLN A 256 -15.84 -5.49 7.16
N LYS A 257 -15.49 -4.25 7.52
CA LYS A 257 -16.25 -3.06 7.12
C LYS A 257 -16.17 -2.87 5.60
N PHE A 258 -14.99 -3.03 5.02
CA PHE A 258 -14.78 -2.93 3.58
C PHE A 258 -15.61 -3.98 2.82
N ASP A 259 -15.56 -5.25 3.20
CA ASP A 259 -16.39 -6.33 2.64
C ASP A 259 -17.89 -5.97 2.63
N ARG A 260 -18.41 -5.50 3.78
CA ARG A 260 -19.82 -5.10 3.90
C ARG A 260 -20.20 -3.97 2.95
N LEU A 261 -19.30 -3.00 2.75
CA LEU A 261 -19.52 -1.88 1.84
C LEU A 261 -19.47 -2.33 0.37
N MET A 262 -18.53 -3.18 0.00
CA MET A 262 -18.45 -3.77 -1.35
C MET A 262 -19.67 -4.63 -1.70
N LYS A 263 -20.16 -5.44 -0.75
CA LYS A 263 -21.43 -6.17 -0.90
C LYS A 263 -22.65 -5.24 -0.98
N ARG A 264 -22.59 -4.07 -0.36
CA ARG A 264 -23.65 -3.05 -0.49
C ARG A 264 -23.62 -2.40 -1.87
N SER A 265 -22.45 -2.16 -2.46
CA SER A 265 -22.37 -1.60 -3.82
C SER A 265 -22.89 -2.56 -4.88
N LEU A 266 -22.67 -3.87 -4.71
CA LEU A 266 -23.26 -4.90 -5.57
C LEU A 266 -24.79 -4.98 -5.52
N ARG A 267 -25.43 -4.43 -4.49
CA ARG A 267 -26.90 -4.37 -4.34
C ARG A 267 -27.50 -3.05 -4.82
N LEU A 268 -26.68 -2.09 -5.24
CA LEU A 268 -27.18 -0.84 -5.82
C LEU A 268 -27.76 -1.02 -7.22
N THR A 269 -27.31 -2.03 -7.96
CA THR A 269 -27.75 -2.33 -9.34
C THR A 269 -29.21 -2.69 -9.46
N ASP A 270 -29.81 -3.23 -8.40
CA ASP A 270 -31.24 -3.57 -8.40
C ASP A 270 -32.15 -2.32 -8.34
N LEU A 271 -31.60 -1.10 -8.29
CA LEU A 271 -32.37 0.12 -7.96
C LEU A 271 -32.17 1.34 -8.88
N THR A 272 -31.38 1.29 -9.95
CA THR A 272 -31.18 2.49 -10.80
C THR A 272 -31.09 2.16 -12.30
N GLN A 273 -32.17 2.44 -13.04
CA GLN A 273 -32.28 2.31 -14.50
C GLN A 273 -31.50 3.42 -15.27
N GLU A 274 -30.83 4.36 -14.58
CA GLU A 274 -30.31 5.60 -15.20
C GLU A 274 -28.78 5.60 -15.42
N TYR A 275 -28.10 4.47 -15.24
CA TYR A 275 -26.62 4.42 -15.14
C TYR A 275 -25.86 4.16 -16.46
N GLN A 276 -26.52 4.12 -17.62
CA GLN A 276 -25.95 3.45 -18.80
C GLN A 276 -24.97 4.25 -19.70
N ASN A 277 -24.78 5.57 -19.51
CA ASN A 277 -24.26 6.38 -20.63
C ASN A 277 -22.90 7.09 -20.47
N THR A 278 -22.08 6.81 -19.46
CA THR A 278 -20.79 7.53 -19.30
C THR A 278 -19.57 6.70 -18.87
N CYS A 279 -19.70 5.40 -18.64
CA CYS A 279 -18.56 4.57 -18.21
C CYS A 279 -17.89 3.89 -19.40
N VAL A 280 -16.58 4.08 -19.58
CA VAL A 280 -15.77 3.32 -20.56
C VAL A 280 -15.56 1.87 -20.11
N ASP A 281 -15.75 1.57 -18.82
CA ASP A 281 -15.81 0.23 -18.26
C ASP A 281 -16.89 0.17 -17.15
N THR A 282 -17.73 -0.86 -17.20
CA THR A 282 -18.85 -1.25 -16.31
C THR A 282 -19.20 -0.32 -15.12
N PRO A 283 -20.47 0.14 -15.01
CA PRO A 283 -21.02 0.86 -13.84
C PRO A 283 -20.59 0.33 -12.46
N PHE A 284 -20.41 1.20 -11.47
CA PHE A 284 -19.91 0.84 -10.11
C PHE A 284 -20.66 -0.33 -9.46
N GLY A 285 -21.98 -0.40 -9.64
CA GLY A 285 -22.79 -1.49 -9.11
C GLY A 285 -22.78 -2.76 -9.97
N GLU A 286 -22.45 -2.66 -11.26
CA GLU A 286 -22.45 -3.79 -12.21
C GLU A 286 -21.06 -4.45 -12.32
N LYS A 287 -20.03 -3.83 -11.73
CA LYS A 287 -18.67 -4.33 -11.77
C LYS A 287 -18.56 -5.67 -11.03
N ASN A 288 -17.97 -6.65 -11.71
CA ASN A 288 -17.60 -7.90 -11.08
C ASN A 288 -16.38 -7.71 -10.17
N TRP A 289 -16.58 -7.88 -8.86
CA TRP A 289 -15.51 -7.80 -7.86
C TRP A 289 -14.83 -9.15 -7.58
N ASN A 290 -15.20 -10.22 -8.30
CA ASN A 290 -14.58 -11.54 -8.17
C ASN A 290 -13.26 -11.62 -8.95
N PHE A 291 -12.20 -11.08 -8.36
CA PHE A 291 -10.85 -11.18 -8.92
C PHE A 291 -9.80 -11.39 -7.81
N PRO A 292 -8.61 -11.93 -8.15
CA PRO A 292 -7.67 -12.43 -7.14
C PRO A 292 -7.18 -11.37 -6.16
N LYS A 293 -6.86 -10.17 -6.65
CA LYS A 293 -6.39 -9.05 -5.81
C LYS A 293 -7.43 -8.58 -4.77
N MET A 294 -8.74 -8.74 -5.05
CA MET A 294 -9.80 -8.50 -4.07
C MET A 294 -9.75 -9.57 -2.97
N HIS A 295 -9.68 -10.84 -3.35
CA HIS A 295 -9.65 -11.94 -2.39
C HIS A 295 -8.39 -11.93 -1.52
N LEU A 296 -7.23 -11.60 -2.10
CA LEU A 296 -5.94 -11.57 -1.40
C LEU A 296 -5.94 -10.66 -0.16
N GLN A 297 -6.85 -9.69 -0.06
CA GLN A 297 -7.05 -8.88 1.15
C GLN A 297 -7.30 -9.74 2.40
N GLN A 298 -7.97 -10.88 2.24
CA GLN A 298 -8.27 -11.81 3.33
C GLN A 298 -6.99 -12.34 4.00
N HIS A 299 -5.89 -12.44 3.25
CA HIS A 299 -4.62 -12.97 3.73
C HIS A 299 -3.68 -11.90 4.27
N ALA A 300 -3.95 -10.61 4.05
CA ALA A 300 -3.02 -9.52 4.39
C ALA A 300 -2.58 -9.53 5.86
N PHE A 301 -3.52 -9.62 6.80
CA PHE A 301 -3.21 -9.64 8.23
C PHE A 301 -2.67 -10.98 8.73
N ASP A 302 -2.97 -12.10 8.05
CA ASP A 302 -2.37 -13.39 8.35
C ASP A 302 -0.90 -13.41 7.94
N ASP A 303 -0.58 -12.79 6.81
CA ASP A 303 0.80 -12.60 6.37
C ASP A 303 1.56 -11.66 7.31
N ILE A 304 0.93 -10.57 7.78
CA ILE A 304 1.56 -9.70 8.77
C ILE A 304 1.94 -10.46 10.04
N VAL A 305 1.03 -11.29 10.57
CA VAL A 305 1.30 -12.12 11.75
C VAL A 305 2.45 -13.10 11.51
N ARG A 306 2.54 -13.68 10.31
CA ARG A 306 3.50 -14.74 10.00
C ARG A 306 4.87 -14.22 9.56
N LYS A 307 4.91 -13.06 8.91
CA LYS A 307 6.06 -12.56 8.14
C LYS A 307 6.52 -11.17 8.59
N GLY A 308 5.81 -10.52 9.50
CA GLY A 308 6.10 -9.17 9.98
C GLY A 308 5.42 -8.08 9.17
N ALA A 309 5.85 -6.83 9.31
CA ALA A 309 5.24 -5.69 8.61
C ALA A 309 5.33 -5.82 7.09
N SER A 310 4.35 -5.27 6.37
CA SER A 310 4.24 -5.40 4.90
C SER A 310 5.45 -4.83 4.14
N ARG A 311 6.20 -3.90 4.74
CA ARG A 311 7.47 -3.40 4.20
C ARG A 311 8.50 -4.51 3.94
N ASN A 312 8.43 -5.63 4.66
CA ASN A 312 9.35 -6.77 4.52
C ASN A 312 9.06 -7.64 3.28
N PHE A 313 7.89 -7.46 2.66
CA PHE A 313 7.43 -8.27 1.52
C PHE A 313 6.64 -7.48 0.48
N GLY A 314 6.84 -6.16 0.45
CA GLY A 314 6.28 -5.26 -0.55
C GLY A 314 7.25 -5.05 -1.71
N ALA A 315 6.74 -4.97 -2.94
CA ALA A 315 7.55 -4.87 -4.15
C ALA A 315 8.11 -3.46 -4.42
N LYS A 316 7.72 -2.45 -3.62
CA LYS A 316 8.13 -1.05 -3.83
C LYS A 316 9.65 -0.85 -3.86
N ILE A 317 10.38 -1.49 -2.96
CA ILE A 317 11.83 -1.37 -2.87
C ILE A 317 12.48 -2.00 -4.11
N ASP A 318 12.06 -3.23 -4.44
CA ASP A 318 12.66 -4.03 -5.49
C ASP A 318 12.35 -3.50 -6.91
N GLU A 319 11.16 -2.94 -7.16
CA GLU A 319 10.78 -2.41 -8.48
C GLU A 319 11.72 -1.28 -8.93
N SER A 320 12.09 -0.39 -8.01
CA SER A 320 13.05 0.70 -8.27
C SER A 320 14.44 0.15 -8.63
N MET A 321 14.91 -0.87 -7.91
CA MET A 321 16.18 -1.55 -8.18
C MET A 321 16.14 -2.33 -9.49
N HIS A 322 15.03 -2.97 -9.83
CA HIS A 322 14.88 -3.73 -11.07
C HIS A 322 15.00 -2.85 -12.30
N ALA A 323 14.43 -1.64 -12.27
CA ALA A 323 14.58 -0.69 -13.37
C ALA A 323 16.05 -0.31 -13.61
N ALA A 324 16.79 0.01 -12.54
CA ALA A 324 18.21 0.34 -12.61
C ALA A 324 19.05 -0.86 -13.08
N THR A 325 18.82 -2.03 -12.49
CA THR A 325 19.46 -3.32 -12.83
C THR A 325 19.24 -3.70 -14.30
N ARG A 326 18.00 -3.58 -14.78
CA ARG A 326 17.65 -3.85 -16.19
C ARG A 326 18.33 -2.86 -17.12
N ALA A 327 18.38 -1.57 -16.77
CA ALA A 327 19.06 -0.56 -17.56
C ALA A 327 20.57 -0.86 -17.64
N ALA A 328 21.20 -1.22 -16.52
CA ALA A 328 22.60 -1.65 -16.49
C ALA A 328 22.83 -2.88 -17.38
N TYR A 329 22.02 -3.94 -17.21
CA TYR A 329 22.10 -5.14 -18.05
C TYR A 329 21.99 -4.82 -19.55
N LEU A 330 21.02 -4.00 -19.95
CA LEU A 330 20.75 -3.68 -21.36
C LEU A 330 21.78 -2.73 -21.97
N ARG A 331 22.32 -1.78 -21.18
CA ARG A 331 23.17 -0.70 -21.69
C ARG A 331 24.66 -0.93 -21.46
N GLN A 332 25.03 -1.76 -20.49
CA GLN A 332 26.41 -1.91 -20.03
C GLN A 332 26.95 -3.34 -20.18
N THR A 333 26.16 -4.28 -20.71
CA THR A 333 26.62 -5.64 -20.99
C THR A 333 26.53 -5.94 -22.48
N ASN A 334 27.46 -6.77 -22.98
CA ASN A 334 27.43 -7.27 -24.34
C ASN A 334 26.60 -8.56 -24.48
N PHE A 335 25.77 -8.89 -23.48
CA PHE A 335 24.95 -10.10 -23.40
C PHE A 335 25.72 -11.43 -23.42
N LYS A 336 27.05 -11.41 -23.23
CA LYS A 336 27.92 -12.59 -23.17
C LYS A 336 28.80 -12.50 -21.93
N ASN A 337 28.97 -13.58 -21.16
CA ASN A 337 29.79 -13.54 -19.93
C ASN A 337 29.42 -12.32 -19.05
N VAL A 338 28.12 -12.21 -18.75
CA VAL A 338 27.53 -11.04 -18.10
C VAL A 338 28.02 -10.91 -16.66
N THR A 339 28.23 -12.03 -15.95
CA THR A 339 28.56 -12.03 -14.51
C THR A 339 29.81 -11.18 -14.17
N PRO A 340 30.97 -11.30 -14.84
CA PRO A 340 32.11 -10.41 -14.59
C PRO A 340 31.91 -8.95 -15.00
N GLN A 341 31.01 -8.68 -15.96
CA GLN A 341 30.65 -7.32 -16.37
C GLN A 341 29.73 -6.65 -15.34
N TYR A 342 28.90 -7.45 -14.67
CA TYR A 342 27.89 -6.99 -13.71
C TYR A 342 28.45 -6.78 -12.29
N ILE A 343 29.39 -7.62 -11.85
CA ILE A 343 30.01 -7.56 -10.51
C ILE A 343 30.86 -6.29 -10.33
N ARG A 344 31.38 -5.72 -11.43
CA ARG A 344 32.24 -4.53 -11.38
C ARG A 344 31.47 -3.27 -10.95
N ASP A 345 30.17 -3.18 -11.29
CA ASP A 345 29.37 -1.97 -11.09
C ASP A 345 28.52 -2.00 -9.80
N GLN A 346 28.15 -3.19 -9.28
CA GLN A 346 27.36 -3.27 -8.04
C GLN A 346 28.15 -2.91 -6.77
N LEU A 347 29.48 -3.02 -6.79
CA LEU A 347 30.33 -2.64 -5.66
C LEU A 347 30.55 -1.11 -5.57
N ASP A 348 30.44 -0.39 -6.68
CA ASP A 348 30.53 1.08 -6.72
C ASP A 348 29.16 1.78 -6.58
N GLY A 349 28.05 1.04 -6.72
CA GLY A 349 26.68 1.58 -6.72
C GLY A 349 25.92 1.52 -5.38
N GLN A 350 26.55 1.08 -4.28
CA GLN A 350 25.89 0.99 -2.96
C GLN A 350 25.64 2.34 -2.27
N GLU A 351 25.88 3.46 -2.93
CA GLU A 351 25.63 4.82 -2.41
C GLU A 351 24.35 5.49 -2.94
N ILE A 352 23.47 4.78 -3.66
CA ILE A 352 22.28 5.41 -4.28
C ILE A 352 21.02 5.02 -3.51
N PHE A 353 20.86 5.45 -2.25
CA PHE A 353 19.52 5.57 -1.59
C PHE A 353 19.58 6.54 -0.38
N LEU A 354 20.18 7.71 -0.58
CA LEU A 354 20.01 8.87 0.29
C LEU A 354 19.48 10.07 -0.53
N ASP A 355 18.60 9.83 -1.50
CA ASP A 355 17.87 10.90 -2.18
C ASP A 355 16.49 11.08 -1.54
N ASP A 356 16.49 11.45 -0.26
CA ASP A 356 15.43 12.24 0.37
C ASP A 356 16.02 13.58 0.86
N TYR A 357 17.00 14.10 0.13
CA TYR A 357 17.41 15.49 0.28
C TYR A 357 16.35 16.37 -0.38
N ASP A 358 15.31 16.73 0.37
CA ASP A 358 14.47 17.90 0.08
C ASP A 358 15.34 19.15 0.32
N PRO A 359 15.76 19.87 -0.74
CA PRO A 359 16.65 21.02 -0.60
C PRO A 359 15.99 22.21 0.11
N GLU A 360 14.71 22.13 0.48
CA GLU A 360 13.92 23.25 1.03
C GLU A 360 13.60 23.13 2.53
N GLN A 361 14.44 22.43 3.29
CA GLN A 361 14.44 22.48 4.76
C GLN A 361 15.03 23.78 5.34
N GLN A 362 15.08 24.90 4.60
CA GLN A 362 15.37 26.17 5.25
C GLN A 362 14.18 26.58 6.10
N ALA A 363 14.29 26.28 7.40
CA ALA A 363 13.47 26.93 8.41
C ALA A 363 13.53 28.45 8.20
N PRO A 364 12.41 29.17 8.34
CA PRO A 364 12.43 30.63 8.30
C PRO A 364 13.51 31.17 9.24
N SER A 365 14.21 32.25 8.85
CA SER A 365 15.26 32.88 9.66
C SER A 365 14.76 33.43 11.00
N ASP A 366 13.44 33.55 11.14
CA ASP A 366 12.65 34.11 12.23
C ASP A 366 11.76 33.03 12.86
N THR A 367 12.37 32.06 13.54
CA THR A 367 11.67 30.99 14.27
C THR A 367 11.72 31.20 15.79
N GLU A 368 10.64 30.83 16.48
CA GLU A 368 10.53 30.81 17.94
C GLU A 368 10.13 29.40 18.39
N THR A 369 10.77 28.88 19.45
CA THR A 369 10.47 27.54 19.98
C THR A 369 9.64 27.66 21.26
N VAL A 370 8.51 26.96 21.32
CA VAL A 370 7.61 26.89 22.47
C VAL A 370 7.29 25.42 22.76
N GLY A 371 7.92 24.85 23.79
CA GLY A 371 7.74 23.44 24.13
C GLY A 371 8.19 22.51 22.99
N ASN A 372 7.30 21.63 22.53
CA ASN A 372 7.51 20.71 21.41
C ASN A 372 7.11 21.31 20.06
N VAL A 373 7.02 22.63 19.96
CA VAL A 373 6.55 23.33 18.76
C VAL A 373 7.53 24.44 18.38
N VAL A 374 7.75 24.61 17.08
CA VAL A 374 8.50 25.74 16.51
C VAL A 374 7.55 26.53 15.62
N VAL A 375 7.36 27.82 15.92
CA VAL A 375 6.60 28.75 15.08
C VAL A 375 7.57 29.59 14.25
N GLY A 376 7.14 30.05 13.06
CA GLY A 376 7.97 30.91 12.23
C GLY A 376 7.16 31.72 11.23
N SER A 377 7.85 32.46 10.37
CA SER A 377 7.24 33.39 9.41
C SER A 377 6.31 34.37 10.13
N ARG A 378 6.90 35.07 11.10
CA ARG A 378 6.18 35.95 12.02
C ARG A 378 5.61 37.16 11.26
N LYS A 379 4.33 37.46 11.47
CA LYS A 379 3.70 38.68 10.93
C LYS A 379 3.76 39.83 11.92
N THR A 380 3.53 41.03 11.40
CA THR A 380 3.32 42.22 12.21
C THR A 380 2.16 41.99 13.19
N PRO A 381 2.31 42.37 14.47
CA PRO A 381 1.19 42.36 15.40
C PRO A 381 -0.01 43.12 14.84
N THR A 382 -1.21 42.60 15.06
CA THR A 382 -2.47 43.21 14.64
C THR A 382 -3.51 43.08 15.74
N SER A 383 -4.48 43.98 15.81
CA SER A 383 -5.57 43.87 16.79
C SER A 383 -6.59 42.83 16.35
N PHE A 384 -7.37 42.28 17.30
CA PHE A 384 -8.50 41.40 16.93
C PHE A 384 -9.52 42.09 16.03
N ALA A 385 -9.78 43.39 16.25
CA ALA A 385 -10.70 44.17 15.42
C ALA A 385 -10.19 44.31 13.98
N ASP A 386 -8.90 44.61 13.83
CA ASP A 386 -8.27 44.76 12.52
C ASP A 386 -8.22 43.41 11.79
N LEU A 387 -7.84 42.32 12.47
CA LEU A 387 -7.87 40.98 11.87
C LEU A 387 -9.27 40.59 11.36
N GLU A 388 -10.32 40.79 12.18
CA GLU A 388 -11.70 40.48 11.80
C GLU A 388 -12.16 41.33 10.61
N ASN A 389 -11.70 42.59 10.51
CA ASN A 389 -12.01 43.48 9.40
C ASN A 389 -11.23 43.13 8.12
N ASP A 390 -9.95 42.80 8.25
CA ASP A 390 -9.06 42.42 7.13
C ASP A 390 -9.52 41.09 6.51
N MET A 391 -10.02 40.17 7.33
CA MET A 391 -10.51 38.85 6.92
C MET A 391 -12.03 38.77 6.81
N LYS A 392 -12.73 39.91 6.65
CA LYS A 392 -14.21 39.98 6.68
C LYS A 392 -14.92 39.12 5.62
N GLU A 393 -14.25 38.85 4.50
CA GLU A 393 -14.80 38.01 3.41
C GLU A 393 -14.67 36.51 3.72
N ASP A 394 -13.86 36.13 4.72
CA ASP A 394 -13.69 34.76 5.17
C ASP A 394 -14.60 34.47 6.38
N ALA A 395 -15.60 33.61 6.16
CA ALA A 395 -16.54 33.19 7.19
C ALA A 395 -15.84 32.58 8.42
N ALA A 396 -14.64 32.01 8.28
CA ALA A 396 -13.86 31.49 9.40
C ALA A 396 -13.50 32.58 10.42
N PHE A 397 -13.35 33.83 9.98
CA PHE A 397 -12.97 34.97 10.83
C PHE A 397 -14.17 35.76 11.36
N THR A 398 -15.40 35.38 11.00
CA THR A 398 -16.60 36.00 11.57
C THR A 398 -16.65 35.79 13.07
N ARG A 399 -16.64 36.90 13.84
CA ARG A 399 -16.58 36.91 15.31
C ARG A 399 -15.43 36.06 15.87
N PHE A 400 -14.31 35.98 15.14
CA PHE A 400 -13.12 35.21 15.48
C PHE A 400 -12.70 35.40 16.94
N ARG A 401 -12.60 36.63 17.42
CA ARG A 401 -12.22 36.97 18.80
C ARG A 401 -13.09 36.26 19.84
N LEU A 402 -14.41 36.28 19.63
CA LEU A 402 -15.36 35.68 20.57
C LEU A 402 -15.28 34.16 20.52
N ARG A 403 -15.20 33.59 19.31
CA ARG A 403 -15.07 32.14 19.10
C ARG A 403 -13.76 31.60 19.65
N PHE A 404 -12.66 32.35 19.49
CA PHE A 404 -11.35 31.99 20.02
C PHE A 404 -11.32 32.09 21.55
N ALA A 405 -11.90 33.13 22.15
CA ALA A 405 -12.05 33.21 23.60
C ALA A 405 -12.89 32.04 24.15
N GLU A 406 -13.99 31.69 23.49
CA GLU A 406 -14.83 30.55 23.86
C GLU A 406 -14.05 29.23 23.73
N PHE A 407 -13.34 29.04 22.62
CA PHE A 407 -12.45 27.90 22.42
C PHE A 407 -11.44 27.77 23.56
N LEU A 408 -10.69 28.83 23.91
CA LEU A 408 -9.71 28.79 25.01
C LEU A 408 -10.37 28.48 26.36
N ASN A 409 -11.56 29.02 26.61
CA ASN A 409 -12.30 28.78 27.85
C ASN A 409 -12.79 27.33 28.01
N ASN A 410 -13.00 26.62 26.90
CA ASN A 410 -13.45 25.22 26.92
C ASN A 410 -12.26 24.27 26.81
N PHE A 411 -11.32 24.57 25.92
CA PHE A 411 -10.14 23.75 25.62
C PHE A 411 -9.20 23.66 26.82
N LEU A 412 -8.78 24.78 27.42
CA LEU A 412 -7.80 24.74 28.51
C LEU A 412 -8.28 23.86 29.70
N PRO A 413 -9.51 24.04 30.24
CA PRO A 413 -10.00 23.19 31.32
C PRO A 413 -10.21 21.73 30.91
N ALA A 414 -10.66 21.46 29.68
CA ALA A 414 -10.87 20.09 29.19
C ALA A 414 -9.57 19.27 29.18
N PHE A 415 -8.43 19.93 28.99
CA PHE A 415 -7.09 19.33 29.03
C PHE A 415 -6.36 19.52 30.38
N GLY A 416 -7.08 19.93 31.43
CA GLY A 416 -6.53 20.06 32.78
C GLY A 416 -5.65 21.30 33.00
N TYR A 417 -5.64 22.25 32.06
CA TYR A 417 -4.92 23.52 32.20
C TYR A 417 -5.79 24.56 32.90
N GLY A 418 -5.20 25.26 33.87
CA GLY A 418 -5.86 26.39 34.53
C GLY A 418 -6.08 27.56 33.58
N LEU A 419 -7.23 28.21 33.68
CA LEU A 419 -7.47 29.45 32.96
C LEU A 419 -6.52 30.55 33.47
N PRO A 420 -6.11 31.50 32.60
CA PRO A 420 -5.28 32.64 33.02
C PRO A 420 -5.89 33.37 34.22
N GLN A 421 -5.13 33.48 35.31
CA GLN A 421 -5.58 34.10 36.57
C GLN A 421 -6.85 33.47 37.18
N GLY A 422 -7.19 32.23 36.80
CA GLY A 422 -8.40 31.53 37.24
C GLY A 422 -9.71 32.14 36.74
N LYS A 423 -9.67 33.01 35.72
CA LYS A 423 -10.84 33.71 35.18
C LYS A 423 -11.12 33.30 33.75
N ARG A 424 -12.39 33.41 33.33
CA ARG A 424 -12.74 33.23 31.92
C ARG A 424 -11.97 34.22 31.06
N VAL A 425 -11.36 33.70 29.99
CA VAL A 425 -10.68 34.48 28.97
C VAL A 425 -11.72 35.36 28.27
N ALA A 426 -11.53 36.67 28.36
CA ALA A 426 -12.37 37.67 27.69
C ALA A 426 -11.45 38.59 26.88
N LEU A 427 -11.41 38.36 25.56
CA LEU A 427 -10.54 39.09 24.65
C LEU A 427 -11.18 40.40 24.23
N GLN A 428 -10.44 41.51 24.28
CA GLN A 428 -10.90 42.84 23.85
C GLN A 428 -10.56 43.09 22.38
N PRO A 429 -11.35 43.89 21.64
CA PRO A 429 -11.09 44.18 20.24
C PRO A 429 -9.72 44.83 19.98
N THR A 430 -9.23 45.64 20.92
CA THR A 430 -7.94 46.35 20.84
C THR A 430 -6.74 45.52 21.29
N GLN A 431 -6.94 44.30 21.79
CA GLN A 431 -5.83 43.43 22.15
C GLN A 431 -5.12 42.94 20.89
N GLU A 432 -3.80 42.94 20.94
CA GLU A 432 -2.94 42.49 19.84
C GLU A 432 -2.74 40.98 19.87
N ILE A 433 -2.64 40.43 18.67
CA ILE A 433 -2.21 39.07 18.37
C ILE A 433 -1.06 39.12 17.38
N ILE A 434 -0.24 38.09 17.40
CA ILE A 434 0.90 37.94 16.49
C ILE A 434 0.63 36.71 15.64
N PRO A 435 0.25 36.87 14.36
CA PRO A 435 0.05 35.75 13.46
C PRO A 435 1.40 35.11 13.09
N PHE A 436 1.43 33.78 13.06
CA PHE A 436 2.54 33.00 12.51
C PHE A 436 2.02 32.22 11.30
N GLN A 437 2.85 32.11 10.26
CA GLN A 437 2.49 31.41 9.02
C GLN A 437 3.17 30.04 8.88
N PHE A 438 3.97 29.66 9.88
CA PHE A 438 4.66 28.38 9.92
C PHE A 438 4.54 27.77 11.32
N LEU A 439 4.22 26.48 11.37
CA LEU A 439 4.17 25.68 12.59
C LEU A 439 4.87 24.34 12.31
N LYS A 440 5.93 24.04 13.04
CA LYS A 440 6.57 22.72 13.09
C LYS A 440 6.27 22.09 14.44
N VAL A 441 5.69 20.91 14.44
CA VAL A 441 5.32 20.18 15.65
C VAL A 441 6.21 18.95 15.77
N PHE A 442 6.82 18.75 16.93
CA PHE A 442 7.53 17.53 17.30
C PHE A 442 6.60 16.63 18.11
N PHE A 443 6.50 15.36 17.72
CA PHE A 443 5.65 14.40 18.41
C PHE A 443 6.29 13.01 18.34
N GLN A 444 5.97 12.16 19.31
CA GLN A 444 6.30 10.75 19.21
C GLN A 444 5.22 10.07 18.36
N SER A 445 5.63 9.43 17.26
CA SER A 445 4.71 8.69 16.40
C SER A 445 4.08 7.53 17.16
N LEU A 446 2.75 7.43 17.13
CA LEU A 446 2.04 6.29 17.72
C LEU A 446 2.20 5.01 16.89
N GLU A 447 2.64 5.14 15.63
CA GLU A 447 2.93 4.01 14.76
C GLU A 447 4.33 3.46 15.04
N THR A 448 5.36 4.29 14.88
CA THR A 448 6.77 3.85 14.88
C THR A 448 7.45 3.99 16.24
N TRP A 449 6.82 4.69 17.19
CA TRP A 449 7.34 5.00 18.53
C TRP A 449 8.65 5.80 18.56
N ILE A 450 9.05 6.37 17.42
CA ILE A 450 10.16 7.31 17.29
C ILE A 450 9.63 8.75 17.23
N ASP A 451 10.50 9.70 17.57
CA ASP A 451 10.20 11.12 17.43
C ASP A 451 10.14 11.50 15.94
N ASP A 452 9.09 12.23 15.58
CA ASP A 452 8.82 12.70 14.23
C ASP A 452 8.34 14.16 14.25
N THR A 453 8.25 14.76 13.06
CA THR A 453 7.88 16.16 12.90
C THR A 453 6.89 16.39 11.77
N ASP A 454 5.88 17.21 12.03
CA ASP A 454 4.95 17.70 11.01
C ASP A 454 5.04 19.22 10.86
N TYR A 455 4.65 19.72 9.69
CA TYR A 455 4.87 21.09 9.26
C TYR A 455 3.58 21.63 8.64
N LEU A 456 3.01 22.65 9.26
CA LEU A 456 1.85 23.37 8.75
C LEU A 456 2.30 24.74 8.25
N ARG A 457 1.90 25.07 7.02
CA ARG A 457 2.23 26.32 6.33
C ARG A 457 0.97 27.04 5.87
N CYS A 458 0.97 28.35 6.06
CA CYS A 458 0.02 29.28 5.43
C CYS A 458 0.81 30.29 4.59
N SER A 459 1.05 29.96 3.32
CA SER A 459 1.77 30.83 2.39
C SER A 459 0.85 31.35 1.28
N PRO A 460 0.59 32.67 1.22
CA PRO A 460 -0.16 33.28 0.12
C PRO A 460 0.52 33.19 -1.24
N SER A 461 1.82 32.87 -1.28
CA SER A 461 2.57 32.65 -2.51
C SER A 461 3.66 31.59 -2.30
N PHE A 462 3.35 30.36 -2.69
CA PHE A 462 4.23 29.21 -2.71
C PHE A 462 4.28 28.67 -4.15
N TYR A 463 5.37 28.96 -4.87
CA TYR A 463 5.51 28.64 -6.31
C TYR A 463 4.36 29.15 -7.18
N ASN A 464 4.01 30.44 -7.03
CA ASN A 464 2.89 31.08 -7.74
C ASN A 464 1.52 30.44 -7.45
N SER A 465 1.36 29.79 -6.29
CA SER A 465 0.09 29.23 -5.82
C SER A 465 -0.07 29.47 -4.33
N GLU A 466 -1.29 29.63 -3.84
CA GLU A 466 -1.54 29.67 -2.40
C GLU A 466 -1.35 28.28 -1.79
N ARG A 467 -0.85 28.23 -0.55
CA ARG A 467 -0.72 27.00 0.24
C ARG A 467 -1.28 27.24 1.64
N TYR A 468 -2.31 26.47 1.99
CA TYR A 468 -2.89 26.43 3.33
C TYR A 468 -2.96 24.98 3.79
N ASP A 469 -2.02 24.58 4.64
CA ASP A 469 -2.04 23.26 5.25
C ASP A 469 -3.12 23.24 6.35
N ALA A 470 -3.93 22.18 6.42
CA ALA A 470 -5.04 22.07 7.36
C ALA A 470 -4.74 21.03 8.45
N ALA A 471 -5.06 21.33 9.70
CA ALA A 471 -4.98 20.38 10.81
C ALA A 471 -6.38 19.97 11.26
N LEU A 472 -6.57 18.68 11.50
CA LEU A 472 -7.76 18.17 12.17
C LEU A 472 -7.54 18.24 13.68
N VAL A 473 -8.22 19.18 14.33
CA VAL A 473 -8.26 19.26 15.79
C VAL A 473 -9.44 18.43 16.27
N LYS A 474 -9.16 17.40 17.06
CA LYS A 474 -10.20 16.61 17.71
C LYS A 474 -10.77 17.42 18.88
N ASP A 475 -11.92 18.04 18.65
CA ASP A 475 -12.75 18.60 19.72
C ASP A 475 -13.41 17.43 20.47
N HIS A 476 -13.32 17.44 21.80
CA HIS A 476 -13.70 16.30 22.66
C HIS A 476 -15.00 16.55 23.40
#